data_AF-A0A4S5BF19-F1
#
_entry.id   AF-A0A4S5BF19-F1
#
_cell.length_a   1.000
_cell.length_b   1.000
_cell.length_c   1.000
_cell.angle_alpha   90.00
_cell.angle_beta   90.00
_cell.angle_gamma   90.00
#
_symmetry.space_group_name_H-M   'P 1'
#
loop_
_entity.id
_entity.type
_entity.pdbx_description
1 polymer ?
#
loop_
_entity_poly.entity_id
_entity_poly.type
_entity_poly.pdbx_seq_one_letter_code
_entity_poly.pdbx_strand_id
1 'polypeptide(L)'
;MLKFRCFYYSLGFIYHLCIQGAAMRRPIKVTYRAVHQKSPWRKVRGHTSLKNALYGQNDGAPGLFAYRVRIDYEVHGEPLYAVIWEDHATFGFVVKKDSSSPDGISRVQVPIEVLLEYDARRGAATSELEAHFSPPVIELAPSSAEPEKAPPEAEVWLSIQAEEGNITLEEHLERERNAALIEAKKAYVLRATGRLTCEACSFDFAVTYGEVGYGFCEIHHTKPLGIRNGSETTSLQDLAVLCSNCHSIIHRAKPMWSVAALAAHLTATRTS
;
A
#
# COMPACT_ATOMS: atom_id res chain seq x y z
N MET A 1 -60.15 30.95 44.41
CA MET A 1 -59.64 31.24 43.06
C MET A 1 -58.19 30.74 42.99
N LEU A 2 -57.94 29.79 42.05
CA LEU A 2 -56.68 29.16 41.56
C LEU A 2 -55.53 28.94 42.57
N LYS A 3 -55.04 27.76 42.98
CA LYS A 3 -54.88 26.39 42.44
C LYS A 3 -54.07 26.23 41.13
N PHE A 4 -52.81 25.82 41.33
CA PHE A 4 -52.06 24.70 40.71
C PHE A 4 -51.33 24.82 39.35
N ARG A 5 -50.11 24.21 39.38
CA ARG A 5 -49.46 23.35 38.36
C ARG A 5 -48.74 24.04 37.20
N CYS A 6 -47.76 23.46 36.51
CA CYS A 6 -46.76 22.38 36.67
C CYS A 6 -46.20 22.14 35.26
N PHE A 7 -44.92 21.78 35.15
CA PHE A 7 -44.27 21.01 34.07
C PHE A 7 -44.36 21.50 32.61
N TYR A 8 -43.20 21.70 31.97
CA TYR A 8 -42.58 20.72 31.07
C TYR A 8 -41.16 21.20 30.69
N TYR A 9 -40.14 20.44 31.10
CA TYR A 9 -38.81 20.48 30.48
C TYR A 9 -38.91 19.75 29.14
N SER A 10 -38.56 20.41 28.05
CA SER A 10 -38.43 19.77 26.72
C SER A 10 -37.20 20.33 25.99
N LEU A 11 -36.24 19.42 25.79
CA LEU A 11 -35.32 19.26 24.65
C LEU A 11 -35.05 20.47 23.75
N GLY A 12 -33.77 20.87 23.67
CA GLY A 12 -33.31 21.77 22.61
C GLY A 12 -31.90 22.32 22.77
N PHE A 13 -30.93 21.51 23.20
CA PHE A 13 -29.51 21.86 23.10
C PHE A 13 -28.79 20.73 22.38
N ILE A 14 -27.83 21.10 21.51
CA ILE A 14 -26.99 20.26 20.64
C ILE A 14 -27.58 20.06 19.22
N TYR A 15 -27.51 21.12 18.39
CA TYR A 15 -27.16 21.02 16.97
C TYR A 15 -26.48 22.33 16.53
N HIS A 16 -25.20 22.47 16.90
CA HIS A 16 -24.29 23.40 16.23
C HIS A 16 -23.02 22.63 15.89
N LEU A 17 -23.18 21.67 14.97
CA LEU A 17 -22.10 20.88 14.41
C LEU A 17 -21.93 21.27 12.94
N CYS A 18 -20.67 21.55 12.59
CA CYS A 18 -20.08 21.33 11.26
C CYS A 18 -20.75 21.98 10.04
N ILE A 19 -20.48 23.27 9.80
CA ILE A 19 -20.31 23.77 8.42
C ILE A 19 -19.21 24.86 8.38
N GLN A 20 -17.96 24.49 8.65
CA GLN A 20 -16.80 25.24 8.17
C GLN A 20 -15.69 24.23 7.83
N GLY A 21 -15.41 24.05 6.54
CA GLY A 21 -14.28 23.24 6.08
C GLY A 21 -14.53 22.22 4.96
N ALA A 22 -15.61 22.33 4.17
CA ALA A 22 -15.61 21.69 2.86
C ALA A 22 -14.70 22.50 1.92
N ALA A 23 -13.39 22.29 2.01
CA ALA A 23 -12.48 22.74 0.96
C ALA A 23 -12.97 22.10 -0.35
N MET A 24 -13.44 22.92 -1.29
CA MET A 24 -13.69 22.47 -2.67
C MET A 24 -12.40 21.83 -3.17
N ARG A 25 -12.32 20.50 -3.14
CA ARG A 25 -11.22 19.78 -3.77
C ARG A 25 -11.32 20.12 -5.25
N ARG A 26 -10.36 20.90 -5.75
CA ARG A 26 -10.24 21.16 -7.19
C ARG A 26 -10.21 19.80 -7.90
N PRO A 27 -10.85 19.66 -9.07
CA PRO A 27 -10.80 18.41 -9.80
C PRO A 27 -9.33 18.07 -10.07
N ILE A 28 -8.90 16.88 -9.62
CA ILE A 28 -7.54 16.40 -9.82
C ILE A 28 -7.33 16.29 -11.32
N LYS A 29 -6.34 17.01 -11.84
CA LYS A 29 -6.03 17.02 -13.25
C LYS A 29 -4.90 16.02 -13.50
N VAL A 30 -5.10 15.19 -14.52
CA VAL A 30 -4.09 14.27 -15.00
C VAL A 30 -3.30 14.95 -16.11
N THR A 31 -1.98 14.91 -15.99
CA THR A 31 -1.07 15.35 -17.03
C THR A 31 -0.44 14.13 -17.68
N TYR A 32 -0.52 14.07 -19.00
CA TYR A 32 0.05 12.99 -19.82
C TYR A 32 0.98 13.60 -20.88
N ARG A 33 2.20 13.08 -20.97
CA ARG A 33 3.19 13.38 -22.01
C ARG A 33 3.61 12.11 -22.72
N ALA A 34 3.38 12.04 -24.02
CA ALA A 34 3.87 10.95 -24.86
C ALA A 34 5.20 11.35 -25.50
N VAL A 35 6.21 10.49 -25.36
CA VAL A 35 7.55 10.65 -25.91
C VAL A 35 7.66 9.71 -27.10
N HIS A 36 7.88 10.27 -28.28
CA HIS A 36 8.04 9.51 -29.52
C HIS A 36 9.40 9.81 -30.16
N GLN A 37 9.84 8.95 -31.08
CA GLN A 37 11.10 9.12 -31.83
C GLN A 37 11.22 10.50 -32.52
N LYS A 38 10.14 11.02 -33.13
CA LYS A 38 10.14 12.32 -33.83
C LYS A 38 9.47 13.45 -33.03
N SER A 39 8.84 13.14 -31.91
CA SER A 39 8.08 14.09 -31.10
C SER A 39 8.36 13.85 -29.61
N PRO A 40 9.41 14.47 -29.04
CA PRO A 40 9.95 14.06 -27.76
C PRO A 40 9.09 14.42 -26.54
N TRP A 41 8.03 15.24 -26.67
CA TRP A 41 7.20 15.65 -25.52
C TRP A 41 5.76 16.07 -25.89
N ARG A 42 5.00 15.17 -26.51
CA ARG A 42 3.64 15.46 -27.00
C ARG A 42 2.63 15.49 -25.86
N LYS A 43 1.85 16.56 -25.78
CA LYS A 43 0.74 16.68 -24.81
C LYS A 43 -0.44 15.81 -25.24
N VAL A 44 -0.91 14.95 -24.35
CA VAL A 44 -2.13 14.14 -24.55
C VAL A 44 -3.23 14.67 -23.63
N ARG A 45 -4.46 14.74 -24.13
CA ARG A 45 -5.65 15.21 -23.41
C ARG A 45 -6.73 14.14 -23.47
N GLY A 46 -7.69 14.19 -22.54
CA GLY A 46 -8.86 13.31 -22.54
C GLY A 46 -8.93 12.36 -21.35
N HIS A 47 -7.82 12.16 -20.64
CA HIS A 47 -7.80 11.34 -19.42
C HIS A 47 -8.44 12.09 -18.25
N THR A 48 -9.49 11.49 -17.69
CA THR A 48 -10.23 12.03 -16.53
C THR A 48 -9.74 11.48 -15.19
N SER A 49 -8.88 10.47 -15.19
CA SER A 49 -8.28 9.87 -13.99
C SER A 49 -6.91 9.26 -14.30
N LEU A 50 -6.02 9.20 -13.30
CA LEU A 50 -4.72 8.52 -13.43
C LEU A 50 -4.88 7.06 -13.82
N LYS A 51 -5.92 6.39 -13.31
CA LYS A 51 -6.26 5.02 -13.67
C LYS A 51 -6.48 4.87 -15.19
N ASN A 52 -7.25 5.78 -15.79
CA ASN A 52 -7.50 5.75 -17.23
C ASN A 52 -6.21 6.01 -18.04
N ALA A 53 -5.38 6.95 -17.58
CA ALA A 53 -4.11 7.25 -18.23
C ALA A 53 -3.12 6.07 -18.17
N LEU A 54 -3.03 5.37 -17.04
CA LEU A 54 -2.08 4.27 -16.83
C LEU A 54 -2.54 2.93 -17.40
N TYR A 55 -3.85 2.65 -17.35
CA TYR A 55 -4.38 1.30 -17.62
C TYR A 55 -5.39 1.24 -18.78
N GLY A 56 -5.74 2.39 -19.38
CA GLY A 56 -6.67 2.45 -20.51
C GLY A 56 -6.14 1.69 -21.73
N GLN A 57 -6.89 0.68 -22.17
CA GLN A 57 -6.50 -0.20 -23.29
C GLN A 57 -6.60 0.46 -24.68
N ASN A 58 -7.37 1.55 -24.79
CA ASN A 58 -7.64 2.22 -26.06
C ASN A 58 -7.01 3.63 -26.13
N ASP A 59 -6.96 4.32 -25.00
CA ASP A 59 -6.57 5.73 -24.90
C ASP A 59 -5.47 5.99 -23.86
N GLY A 60 -5.20 5.03 -22.96
CA GLY A 60 -4.13 5.09 -21.97
C GLY A 60 -2.77 4.63 -22.50
N ALA A 61 -1.78 4.51 -21.61
CA ALA A 61 -0.44 4.04 -21.96
C ALA A 61 -0.42 2.67 -22.66
N PRO A 62 -1.15 1.62 -22.20
CA PRO A 62 -1.22 0.35 -22.93
C PRO A 62 -1.72 0.53 -24.36
N GLY A 63 -2.76 1.34 -24.55
CA GLY A 63 -3.28 1.65 -25.88
C GLY A 63 -2.27 2.36 -26.78
N LEU A 64 -1.46 3.27 -26.22
CA LEU A 64 -0.41 3.98 -26.96
C LEU A 64 0.64 3.00 -27.49
N PHE A 65 1.17 2.13 -26.62
CA PHE A 65 2.21 1.16 -26.99
C PHE A 65 1.69 -0.02 -27.83
N ALA A 66 0.39 -0.28 -27.78
CA ALA A 66 -0.30 -1.26 -28.62
C ALA A 66 -0.78 -0.67 -29.97
N TYR A 67 -0.43 0.57 -30.30
CA TYR A 67 -0.83 1.26 -31.55
C TYR A 67 -2.36 1.43 -31.71
N ARG A 68 -3.11 1.43 -30.62
CA ARG A 68 -4.58 1.55 -30.61
C ARG A 68 -5.07 2.99 -30.52
N VAL A 69 -4.21 3.91 -30.09
CA VAL A 69 -4.54 5.35 -30.04
C VAL A 69 -4.55 5.92 -31.46
N ARG A 70 -5.57 6.72 -31.75
CA ARG A 70 -5.70 7.45 -33.03
C ARG A 70 -4.70 8.59 -33.11
N ILE A 71 -3.48 8.30 -33.56
CA ILE A 71 -2.44 9.28 -33.86
C ILE A 71 -1.79 8.99 -35.21
N ASP A 72 -1.21 10.03 -35.81
CA ASP A 72 -0.39 9.90 -37.00
C ASP A 72 1.04 9.49 -36.61
N TYR A 73 1.35 8.21 -36.79
CA TYR A 73 2.65 7.63 -36.47
C TYR A 73 3.73 8.00 -37.50
N GLU A 74 3.36 8.45 -38.70
CA GLU A 74 4.34 8.93 -39.68
C GLU A 74 4.91 10.27 -39.22
N VAL A 75 4.05 11.13 -38.66
CA VAL A 75 4.42 12.43 -38.09
C VAL A 75 5.19 12.28 -36.78
N HIS A 76 4.68 11.46 -35.85
CA HIS A 76 5.24 11.39 -34.49
C HIS A 76 6.33 10.33 -34.32
N GLY A 77 6.32 9.28 -35.12
CA GLY A 77 7.18 8.11 -34.95
C GLY A 77 6.70 7.18 -33.82
N GLU A 78 7.49 6.13 -33.59
CA GLU A 78 7.21 5.11 -32.58
C GLU A 78 7.15 5.70 -31.16
N PRO A 79 6.14 5.33 -30.35
CA PRO A 79 6.08 5.71 -28.94
C PRO A 79 7.18 4.99 -28.15
N LEU A 80 7.99 5.75 -27.44
CA LEU A 80 9.09 5.25 -26.61
C LEU A 80 8.70 5.23 -25.14
N TYR A 81 8.14 6.34 -24.64
CA TYR A 81 7.75 6.49 -23.24
C TYR A 81 6.44 7.26 -23.08
N ALA A 82 5.77 7.07 -21.95
CA ALA A 82 4.70 7.94 -21.48
C ALA A 82 5.02 8.41 -20.06
N VAL A 83 4.91 9.72 -19.81
CA VAL A 83 5.13 10.34 -18.50
C VAL A 83 3.79 10.89 -18.00
N ILE A 84 3.35 10.40 -16.85
CA ILE A 84 1.97 10.58 -16.36
C ILE A 84 1.98 10.94 -14.88
N TRP A 85 1.27 12.01 -14.50
CA TRP A 85 1.13 12.41 -13.09
C TRP A 85 -0.18 13.15 -12.84
N GLU A 86 -0.56 13.26 -11.58
CA GLU A 86 -1.69 14.06 -11.11
C GLU A 86 -1.20 15.35 -10.45
N ASP A 87 -1.98 16.42 -10.56
CA ASP A 87 -1.73 17.65 -9.80
C ASP A 87 -1.69 17.33 -8.29
N HIS A 88 -0.69 17.87 -7.59
CA HIS A 88 -0.44 17.68 -6.14
C HIS A 88 -0.02 16.27 -5.71
N ALA A 89 0.30 15.36 -6.64
CA ALA A 89 0.92 14.08 -6.29
C ALA A 89 2.37 14.26 -5.81
N THR A 90 2.86 13.35 -4.97
CA THR A 90 4.27 13.30 -4.54
C THR A 90 5.17 12.57 -5.54
N PHE A 91 4.58 11.80 -6.46
CA PHE A 91 5.26 11.10 -7.53
C PHE A 91 4.35 11.02 -8.77
N GLY A 92 4.94 10.68 -9.90
CA GLY A 92 4.22 10.22 -11.08
C GLY A 92 4.86 8.97 -11.64
N PHE A 93 4.58 8.68 -12.90
CA PHE A 93 4.98 7.45 -13.55
C PHE A 93 5.68 7.73 -14.86
N VAL A 94 6.79 7.04 -15.09
CA VAL A 94 7.34 6.83 -16.43
C VAL A 94 6.96 5.42 -16.86
N VAL A 95 6.45 5.30 -18.07
CA VAL A 95 5.95 4.04 -18.64
C VAL A 95 6.66 3.78 -19.96
N LYS A 96 7.07 2.54 -20.21
CA LYS A 96 7.63 2.09 -21.50
C LYS A 96 6.98 0.78 -21.93
N LYS A 97 7.18 0.39 -23.19
CA LYS A 97 6.78 -0.93 -23.68
C LYS A 97 7.57 -2.02 -22.99
N ASP A 98 6.88 -3.07 -22.56
CA ASP A 98 7.47 -4.28 -21.99
C ASP A 98 6.62 -5.49 -22.38
N SER A 99 7.10 -6.25 -23.35
CA SER A 99 6.40 -7.43 -23.87
C SER A 99 6.32 -8.57 -22.85
N SER A 100 7.09 -8.52 -21.76
CA SER A 100 7.04 -9.53 -20.68
C SER A 100 5.92 -9.25 -19.66
N SER A 101 5.38 -8.04 -19.63
CA SER A 101 4.25 -7.68 -18.77
C SER A 101 2.90 -8.11 -19.38
N PRO A 102 1.91 -8.59 -18.59
CA PRO A 102 0.58 -8.97 -19.06
C PRO A 102 -0.18 -7.86 -19.81
N ASP A 103 0.09 -6.60 -19.52
CA ASP A 103 -0.51 -5.43 -20.18
C ASP A 103 0.42 -4.76 -21.22
N GLY A 104 1.56 -5.40 -21.52
CA GLY A 104 2.50 -4.97 -22.55
C GLY A 104 3.35 -3.76 -22.18
N ILE A 105 3.32 -3.32 -20.92
CA ILE A 105 4.03 -2.12 -20.44
C ILE A 105 4.72 -2.34 -19.09
N SER A 106 5.84 -1.64 -18.89
CA SER A 106 6.51 -1.49 -17.60
C SER A 106 6.37 -0.05 -17.12
N ARG A 107 6.25 0.15 -15.81
CA ARG A 107 6.09 1.47 -15.19
C ARG A 107 6.92 1.59 -13.93
N VAL A 108 7.51 2.77 -13.71
CA VAL A 108 8.26 3.09 -12.51
C VAL A 108 7.76 4.40 -11.89
N GLN A 109 7.74 4.46 -10.56
CA GLN A 109 7.42 5.68 -9.84
C GLN A 109 8.63 6.62 -9.82
N VAL A 110 8.40 7.88 -10.16
CA VAL A 110 9.43 8.92 -10.20
C VAL A 110 8.97 10.10 -9.35
N PRO A 111 9.82 10.67 -8.47
CA PRO A 111 9.48 11.85 -7.67
C PRO A 111 8.90 12.97 -8.52
N ILE A 112 7.89 13.67 -7.99
CA ILE A 112 7.17 14.69 -8.76
C ILE A 112 8.08 15.84 -9.19
N GLU A 113 9.10 16.19 -8.40
CA GLU A 113 10.01 17.29 -8.76
C GLU A 113 10.72 17.02 -10.09
N VAL A 114 11.21 15.78 -10.28
CA VAL A 114 11.88 15.35 -11.52
C VAL A 114 10.95 15.46 -12.73
N LEU A 115 9.69 15.03 -12.58
CA LEU A 115 8.72 15.09 -13.67
C LEU A 115 8.33 16.54 -14.02
N LEU A 116 8.25 17.41 -13.02
CA LEU A 116 8.00 18.83 -13.22
C LEU A 116 9.17 19.53 -13.90
N GLU A 117 10.42 19.15 -13.60
CA GLU A 117 11.60 19.64 -14.32
C GLU A 117 11.56 19.23 -15.81
N TYR A 118 11.21 17.98 -16.10
CA TYR A 118 11.04 17.49 -17.47
C TYR A 118 9.95 18.28 -18.21
N ASP A 119 8.81 18.55 -17.57
CA ASP A 119 7.75 19.35 -18.20
C ASP A 119 8.14 20.82 -18.38
N ALA A 120 8.89 21.40 -17.44
CA ALA A 120 9.38 22.77 -17.52
C ALA A 120 10.30 23.00 -18.72
N ARG A 121 11.20 22.05 -19.00
CA ARG A 121 12.07 22.07 -20.20
C ARG A 121 11.41 21.47 -21.46
N ARG A 122 10.15 21.05 -21.36
CA ARG A 122 9.35 20.46 -22.45
C ARG A 122 10.00 19.22 -23.08
N GLY A 123 10.61 18.37 -22.28
CA GLY A 123 11.28 17.18 -22.77
C GLY A 123 12.07 16.45 -21.70
N ALA A 124 12.37 15.19 -21.99
CA ALA A 124 13.42 14.44 -21.34
C ALA A 124 14.17 13.62 -22.38
N ALA A 125 15.48 13.48 -22.23
CA ALA A 125 16.27 12.58 -23.06
C ALA A 125 15.84 11.14 -22.77
N THR A 126 15.92 10.28 -23.79
CA THR A 126 15.57 8.85 -23.63
C THR A 126 16.44 8.17 -22.59
N SER A 127 17.72 8.54 -22.47
CA SER A 127 18.62 8.05 -21.42
C SER A 127 18.15 8.44 -20.01
N GLU A 128 17.64 9.66 -19.82
CA GLU A 128 17.12 10.13 -18.53
C GLU A 128 15.82 9.40 -18.15
N LEU A 129 15.02 8.98 -19.13
CA LEU A 129 13.82 8.18 -18.91
C LEU A 129 14.16 6.71 -18.65
N GLU A 130 15.14 6.16 -19.36
CA GLU A 130 15.60 4.79 -19.20
C GLU A 130 16.35 4.57 -17.88
N ALA A 131 17.07 5.58 -17.38
CA ALA A 131 17.75 5.53 -16.09
C ALA A 131 16.79 5.23 -14.93
N HIS A 132 15.52 5.65 -15.02
CA HIS A 132 14.51 5.31 -14.01
C HIS A 132 14.14 3.83 -13.97
N PHE A 133 14.38 3.08 -15.05
CA PHE A 133 14.16 1.63 -15.11
C PHE A 133 15.40 0.81 -14.80
N SER A 134 16.56 1.47 -14.73
CA SER A 134 17.82 0.82 -14.38
C SER A 134 18.00 0.90 -12.86
N PRO A 135 18.38 -0.20 -12.18
CA PRO A 135 18.79 -0.08 -10.79
C PRO A 135 19.93 0.94 -10.70
N PRO A 136 20.00 1.77 -9.64
CA PRO A 136 21.12 2.67 -9.47
C PRO A 136 22.40 1.84 -9.53
N VAL A 137 23.31 2.19 -10.45
CA VAL A 137 24.64 1.64 -10.46
C VAL A 137 25.28 2.13 -9.17
N ILE A 138 25.24 1.30 -8.14
CA ILE A 138 26.02 1.54 -6.93
C ILE A 138 27.47 1.37 -7.40
N GLU A 139 28.14 2.48 -7.69
CA GLU A 139 29.59 2.53 -7.79
C GLU A 139 30.15 2.18 -6.40
N LEU A 140 30.18 0.89 -6.08
CA LEU A 140 31.07 0.38 -5.06
C LEU A 140 32.47 0.68 -5.57
N ALA A 141 33.17 1.57 -4.85
CA ALA A 141 34.56 1.90 -5.10
C ALA A 141 35.36 0.62 -5.42
N PRO A 142 36.26 0.64 -6.41
CA PRO A 142 36.98 -0.55 -6.82
C PRO A 142 37.89 -1.00 -5.68
N SER A 143 37.41 -1.97 -4.90
CA SER A 143 38.27 -2.81 -4.07
C SER A 143 39.06 -3.66 -5.05
N SER A 144 40.38 -3.51 -5.02
CA SER A 144 41.36 -4.18 -5.88
C SER A 144 41.49 -5.69 -5.62
N ALA A 145 40.39 -6.37 -5.36
CA ALA A 145 40.31 -7.82 -5.28
C ALA A 145 39.55 -8.30 -6.51
N GLU A 146 40.22 -9.11 -7.33
CA GLU A 146 39.57 -9.83 -8.43
C GLU A 146 38.31 -10.53 -7.91
N PRO A 147 37.19 -10.53 -8.65
CA PRO A 147 35.96 -11.14 -8.19
C PRO A 147 36.17 -12.65 -8.12
N GLU A 148 36.42 -13.15 -6.92
CA GLU A 148 36.32 -14.56 -6.62
C GLU A 148 34.88 -14.96 -6.97
N LYS A 149 34.76 -15.75 -8.02
CA LYS A 149 33.50 -16.20 -8.62
C LYS A 149 32.54 -16.63 -7.52
N ALA A 150 31.36 -16.00 -7.46
CA ALA A 150 30.35 -16.31 -6.45
C ALA A 150 30.15 -17.84 -6.38
N PRO A 151 30.01 -18.42 -5.18
CA PRO A 151 29.79 -19.85 -5.03
C PRO A 151 28.62 -20.28 -5.93
N PRO A 152 28.75 -21.37 -6.69
CA PRO A 152 27.73 -21.81 -7.65
C PRO A 152 26.35 -22.00 -7.01
N GLU A 153 26.28 -22.17 -5.68
CA GLU A 153 25.04 -22.20 -4.91
C GLU A 153 24.23 -20.90 -4.99
N ALA A 154 24.87 -19.73 -5.04
CA ALA A 154 24.17 -18.44 -5.15
C ALA A 154 23.51 -18.23 -6.53
N GLU A 155 24.13 -18.74 -7.60
CA GLU A 155 23.56 -18.72 -8.95
C GLU A 155 22.31 -19.63 -9.04
N VAL A 156 22.29 -20.73 -8.28
CA VAL A 156 21.15 -21.66 -8.25
C VAL A 156 19.89 -21.02 -7.66
N TRP A 157 19.99 -20.30 -6.52
CA TRP A 157 18.82 -19.68 -5.87
C TRP A 157 18.14 -18.59 -6.73
N LEU A 158 18.91 -17.85 -7.53
CA LEU A 158 18.41 -16.77 -8.40
C LEU A 158 17.62 -17.28 -9.62
N SER A 159 17.69 -18.58 -9.92
CA SER A 159 17.03 -19.20 -11.09
C SER A 159 15.73 -19.94 -10.75
N ILE A 160 15.33 -19.99 -9.48
CA ILE A 160 14.09 -20.67 -9.06
C ILE A 160 12.90 -19.81 -9.47
N GLN A 161 12.11 -20.31 -10.42
CA GLN A 161 10.86 -19.70 -10.87
C GLN A 161 9.70 -20.65 -10.58
N ALA A 162 8.58 -20.13 -10.07
CA ALA A 162 7.36 -20.87 -9.82
C ALA A 162 6.16 -20.07 -10.33
N GLU A 163 5.14 -20.77 -10.81
CA GLU A 163 3.86 -20.16 -11.17
C GLU A 163 3.07 -19.89 -9.87
N GLU A 164 3.03 -18.62 -9.47
CA GLU A 164 2.29 -18.14 -8.29
C GLU A 164 1.06 -17.32 -8.72
N GLY A 165 0.05 -17.22 -7.85
CA GLY A 165 -1.13 -16.38 -8.12
C GLY A 165 -2.35 -17.10 -8.69
N ASN A 166 -2.36 -18.43 -8.72
CA ASN A 166 -3.57 -19.19 -9.00
C ASN A 166 -4.65 -18.84 -7.97
N ILE A 167 -5.85 -18.48 -8.47
CA ILE A 167 -7.01 -18.22 -7.63
C ILE A 167 -7.54 -19.57 -7.16
N THR A 168 -7.04 -20.04 -6.02
CA THR A 168 -7.67 -21.15 -5.29
C THR A 168 -8.87 -20.63 -4.54
N LEU A 169 -10.05 -21.13 -4.90
CA LEU A 169 -11.27 -20.98 -4.10
C LEU A 169 -11.11 -21.87 -2.85
N GLU A 170 -10.47 -21.33 -1.83
CA GLU A 170 -10.71 -21.81 -0.48
C GLU A 170 -12.06 -21.25 -0.06
N GLU A 171 -13.02 -22.11 0.30
CA GLU A 171 -14.22 -21.70 1.01
C GLU A 171 -13.80 -21.16 2.38
N HIS A 172 -13.41 -19.88 2.41
CA HIS A 172 -13.21 -19.17 3.66
C HIS A 172 -14.60 -19.02 4.26
N LEU A 173 -14.96 -19.91 5.18
CA LEU A 173 -16.01 -19.61 6.15
C LEU A 173 -15.53 -18.39 6.93
N GLU A 174 -15.85 -17.19 6.43
CA GLU A 174 -15.69 -15.92 7.14
C GLU A 174 -16.65 -15.98 8.32
N ARG A 175 -16.18 -16.59 9.43
CA ARG A 175 -16.78 -16.31 10.73
C ARG A 175 -16.63 -14.80 10.91
N GLU A 176 -17.75 -14.08 10.85
CA GLU A 176 -17.79 -12.61 10.97
C GLU A 176 -16.95 -12.16 12.18
N ARG A 177 -15.78 -11.60 11.91
CA ARG A 177 -14.95 -10.98 12.95
C ARG A 177 -15.60 -9.64 13.25
N ASN A 178 -16.08 -9.46 14.47
CA ASN A 178 -16.73 -8.22 14.85
C ASN A 178 -15.70 -7.08 14.92
N ALA A 179 -15.66 -6.25 13.88
CA ALA A 179 -14.74 -5.10 13.79
C ALA A 179 -14.91 -4.14 14.98
N ALA A 180 -16.12 -4.00 15.52
CA ALA A 180 -16.34 -3.17 16.70
C ALA A 180 -15.64 -3.74 17.94
N LEU A 181 -15.51 -5.07 18.07
CA LEU A 181 -14.79 -5.70 19.18
C LEU A 181 -13.28 -5.50 19.07
N ILE A 182 -12.74 -5.55 17.85
CA ILE A 182 -11.33 -5.26 17.55
C ILE A 182 -11.00 -3.82 17.96
N GLU A 183 -11.79 -2.86 17.48
CA GLU A 183 -11.58 -1.44 17.79
C GLU A 183 -11.83 -1.13 19.27
N ALA A 184 -12.80 -1.78 19.90
CA ALA A 184 -13.03 -1.67 21.34
C ALA A 184 -11.83 -2.17 22.16
N LYS A 185 -11.19 -3.28 21.78
CA LYS A 185 -9.99 -3.79 22.46
C LYS A 185 -8.82 -2.82 22.32
N LYS A 186 -8.54 -2.32 21.12
CA LYS A 186 -7.47 -1.33 20.90
C LYS A 186 -7.70 -0.06 21.70
N ALA A 187 -8.92 0.49 21.65
CA ALA A 187 -9.29 1.69 22.40
C ALA A 187 -9.25 1.47 23.92
N TYR A 188 -9.61 0.28 24.40
CA TYR A 188 -9.48 -0.08 25.81
C TYR A 188 -8.01 -0.07 26.25
N VAL A 189 -7.12 -0.74 25.50
CA VAL A 189 -5.69 -0.80 25.83
C VAL A 189 -5.05 0.58 25.76
N LEU A 190 -5.26 1.33 24.68
CA LEU A 190 -4.76 2.69 24.53
C LEU A 190 -5.21 3.62 25.67
N ARG A 191 -6.46 3.53 26.11
CA ARG A 191 -6.95 4.32 27.26
C ARG A 191 -6.32 3.89 28.59
N ALA A 192 -6.04 2.60 28.77
CA ALA A 192 -5.50 2.07 30.01
C ALA A 192 -3.99 2.32 30.16
N THR A 193 -3.22 2.24 29.08
CA THR A 193 -1.75 2.24 29.12
C THR A 193 -1.11 3.42 28.38
N GLY A 194 -1.88 4.15 27.57
CA GLY A 194 -1.38 5.20 26.68
C GLY A 194 -0.61 4.68 25.47
N ARG A 195 -0.43 3.36 25.32
CA ARG A 195 0.38 2.73 24.26
C ARG A 195 -0.24 1.42 23.77
N LEU A 196 -0.02 1.09 22.51
CA LEU A 196 -0.48 -0.17 21.94
C LEU A 196 0.74 -1.06 21.63
N THR A 197 1.11 -1.90 22.59
CA THR A 197 2.29 -2.75 22.52
C THR A 197 1.91 -4.22 22.40
N CYS A 198 2.72 -5.00 21.68
CA CYS A 198 2.55 -6.45 21.58
C CYS A 198 2.68 -7.12 22.96
N GLU A 199 1.69 -7.92 23.34
CA GLU A 199 1.68 -8.66 24.62
C GLU A 199 2.74 -9.78 24.68
N ALA A 200 3.26 -10.23 23.53
CA ALA A 200 4.27 -11.29 23.48
C ALA A 200 5.72 -10.77 23.51
N CYS A 201 6.01 -9.70 22.76
CA CYS A 201 7.40 -9.24 22.54
C CYS A 201 7.64 -7.77 22.91
N SER A 202 6.61 -7.08 23.39
CA SER A 202 6.61 -5.66 23.76
C SER A 202 6.93 -4.69 22.61
N PHE A 203 6.88 -5.16 21.36
CA PHE A 203 7.05 -4.29 20.19
C PHE A 203 5.96 -3.22 20.10
N ASP A 204 6.36 -2.00 19.79
CA ASP A 204 5.50 -0.83 19.63
C ASP A 204 5.73 -0.22 18.24
N PHE A 205 4.67 -0.20 17.42
CA PHE A 205 4.73 0.34 16.07
C PHE A 205 4.88 1.86 16.07
N ALA A 206 4.27 2.57 17.02
CA ALA A 206 4.38 4.02 17.09
C ALA A 206 5.81 4.45 17.44
N VAL A 207 6.49 3.69 18.32
CA VAL A 207 7.89 3.94 18.67
C VAL A 207 8.83 3.63 17.50
N THR A 208 8.57 2.56 16.76
CA THR A 208 9.47 2.09 15.69
C THR A 208 9.26 2.82 14.37
N TYR A 209 8.00 3.10 14.01
CA TYR A 209 7.61 3.66 12.70
C TYR A 209 7.07 5.08 12.79
N GLY A 210 6.95 5.67 13.98
CA GLY A 210 6.39 7.00 14.16
C GLY A 210 4.88 7.05 13.91
N GLU A 211 4.41 8.17 13.35
CA GLU A 211 2.97 8.46 13.19
C GLU A 211 2.22 7.38 12.40
N VAL A 212 2.83 6.81 11.36
CA VAL A 212 2.20 5.76 10.54
C VAL A 212 1.95 4.46 11.31
N GLY A 213 2.67 4.25 12.42
CA GLY A 213 2.49 3.09 13.31
C GLY A 213 1.52 3.35 14.47
N TYR A 214 1.01 4.57 14.62
CA TYR A 214 0.15 4.92 15.75
C TYR A 214 -1.16 4.13 15.74
N GLY A 215 -1.48 3.50 16.88
CA GLY A 215 -2.69 2.68 17.04
C GLY A 215 -2.65 1.36 16.25
N PHE A 216 -1.51 0.98 15.68
CA PHE A 216 -1.37 -0.25 14.90
C PHE A 216 -0.88 -1.41 15.76
N CYS A 217 -1.75 -2.41 15.92
CA CYS A 217 -1.45 -3.79 16.30
C CYS A 217 -2.63 -4.68 15.89
N GLU A 218 -2.37 -5.98 15.77
CA GLU A 218 -3.35 -6.98 15.40
C GLU A 218 -4.03 -7.55 16.65
N ILE A 219 -5.33 -7.83 16.53
CA ILE A 219 -6.13 -8.41 17.61
C ILE A 219 -6.30 -9.90 17.35
N HIS A 220 -5.72 -10.70 18.23
CA HIS A 220 -5.71 -12.15 18.16
C HIS A 220 -6.73 -12.75 19.12
N HIS A 221 -7.51 -13.74 18.66
CA HIS A 221 -8.42 -14.49 19.52
C HIS A 221 -7.64 -15.59 20.23
N THR A 222 -7.57 -15.55 21.56
CA THR A 222 -6.82 -16.55 22.34
C THR A 222 -7.46 -17.95 22.30
N LYS A 223 -8.75 -18.01 21.99
CA LYS A 223 -9.49 -19.24 21.67
C LYS A 223 -9.77 -19.28 20.16
N PRO A 224 -9.27 -20.28 19.42
CA PRO A 224 -9.48 -20.37 17.98
C PRO A 224 -10.98 -20.41 17.66
N LEU A 225 -11.45 -19.46 16.85
CA LEU A 225 -12.83 -19.48 16.36
C LEU A 225 -13.11 -20.77 15.59
N GLY A 226 -12.11 -21.29 14.86
CA GLY A 226 -12.08 -22.56 14.13
C GLY A 226 -12.79 -23.73 14.83
N ILE A 227 -12.53 -23.89 16.13
CA ILE A 227 -12.87 -25.08 16.93
C ILE A 227 -14.24 -24.92 17.64
N ARG A 228 -14.86 -23.73 17.59
CA ARG A 228 -16.12 -23.47 18.32
C ARG A 228 -17.32 -24.14 17.64
N ASN A 229 -18.12 -24.87 18.42
CA ASN A 229 -19.40 -25.42 18.00
C ASN A 229 -20.51 -24.35 18.14
N GLY A 230 -20.58 -23.42 17.18
CA GLY A 230 -21.62 -22.37 17.12
C GLY A 230 -21.11 -20.96 17.39
N SER A 231 -22.05 -20.02 17.60
CA SER A 231 -21.76 -18.63 17.97
C SER A 231 -21.52 -18.53 19.48
N GLU A 232 -20.27 -18.30 19.87
CA GLU A 232 -19.92 -18.00 21.27
C GLU A 232 -19.62 -16.51 21.44
N THR A 233 -20.10 -15.93 22.54
CA THR A 233 -19.78 -14.56 22.93
C THR A 233 -18.28 -14.42 23.18
N THR A 234 -17.63 -13.49 22.47
CA THR A 234 -16.21 -13.17 22.67
C THR A 234 -16.12 -11.90 23.51
N SER A 235 -15.41 -11.97 24.64
CA SER A 235 -15.14 -10.82 25.49
C SER A 235 -13.80 -10.17 25.12
N LEU A 236 -13.53 -8.96 25.65
CA LEU A 236 -12.22 -8.32 25.47
C LEU A 236 -11.07 -9.11 26.11
N GLN A 237 -11.37 -9.98 27.10
CA GLN A 237 -10.39 -10.84 27.76
C GLN A 237 -10.00 -12.04 26.88
N ASP A 238 -10.85 -12.45 25.93
CA ASP A 238 -10.55 -13.50 24.96
C ASP A 238 -9.71 -12.98 23.77
N LEU A 239 -9.26 -11.72 23.84
CA LEU A 239 -8.50 -11.03 22.81
C LEU A 239 -7.14 -10.59 23.35
N ALA A 240 -6.10 -10.80 22.56
CA ALA A 240 -4.75 -10.34 22.82
C ALA A 240 -4.27 -9.37 21.73
N VAL A 241 -3.46 -8.40 22.12
CA VAL A 241 -2.79 -7.45 21.21
C VAL A 241 -1.44 -8.02 20.80
N LEU A 242 -1.22 -8.22 19.50
CA LEU A 242 0.02 -8.75 18.96
C LEU A 242 0.53 -7.90 17.79
N CYS A 243 1.85 -7.89 17.58
CA CYS A 243 2.42 -7.38 16.34
C CYS A 243 2.26 -8.40 15.21
N SER A 244 2.35 -7.95 13.96
CA SER A 244 2.19 -8.79 12.77
C SER A 244 3.10 -10.03 12.80
N ASN A 245 4.36 -9.87 13.22
CA ASN A 245 5.30 -10.99 13.32
C ASN A 245 4.87 -12.03 14.36
N CYS A 246 4.55 -11.60 15.58
CA CYS A 246 4.11 -12.52 16.63
C CYS A 246 2.79 -13.19 16.28
N HIS A 247 1.86 -12.47 15.65
CA HIS A 247 0.60 -13.03 15.20
C HIS A 247 0.80 -14.12 14.15
N SER A 248 1.64 -13.88 13.14
CA SER A 248 2.00 -14.91 12.14
C SER A 248 2.66 -16.13 12.78
N ILE A 249 3.58 -15.93 13.73
CA ILE A 249 4.30 -17.03 14.39
C ILE A 249 3.36 -17.90 15.24
N ILE A 250 2.42 -17.31 15.99
CA ILE A 250 1.43 -18.08 16.76
C ILE A 250 0.65 -19.04 15.85
N HIS A 251 0.23 -18.57 14.67
CA HIS A 251 -0.53 -19.37 13.72
C HIS A 251 0.29 -20.39 12.93
N ARG A 252 1.62 -20.31 12.96
CA ARG A 252 2.51 -21.29 12.31
C ARG A 252 2.53 -22.64 13.05
N ALA A 253 2.25 -22.65 14.35
CA ALA A 253 2.10 -23.87 15.13
C ALA A 253 0.68 -24.45 15.02
N LYS A 254 0.55 -25.79 15.00
CA LYS A 254 -0.73 -26.51 15.08
C LYS A 254 -0.65 -27.55 16.22
N PRO A 255 -1.44 -27.43 17.31
CA PRO A 255 -2.31 -26.29 17.65
C PRO A 255 -1.49 -25.00 17.85
N MET A 256 -2.14 -23.85 17.69
CA MET A 256 -1.48 -22.54 17.83
C MET A 256 -0.96 -22.35 19.27
N TRP A 257 0.12 -21.60 19.41
CA TRP A 257 0.68 -21.29 20.73
C TRP A 257 -0.19 -20.30 21.49
N SER A 258 -0.15 -20.37 22.82
CA SER A 258 -0.66 -19.28 23.66
C SER A 258 0.31 -18.10 23.62
N VAL A 259 -0.22 -16.88 23.84
CA VAL A 259 0.60 -15.66 23.92
C VAL A 259 1.70 -15.81 24.99
N ALA A 260 1.37 -16.40 26.14
CA ALA A 260 2.33 -16.66 27.21
C ALA A 260 3.43 -17.65 26.80
N ALA A 261 3.10 -18.71 26.06
CA ALA A 261 4.09 -19.66 25.56
C ALA A 261 5.05 -18.99 24.57
N LEU A 262 4.54 -18.16 23.65
CA LEU A 262 5.38 -17.40 22.72
C LEU A 262 6.28 -16.40 23.47
N ALA A 263 5.74 -15.67 24.45
CA ALA A 263 6.51 -14.74 25.26
C ALA A 263 7.65 -15.43 26.02
N ALA A 264 7.37 -16.60 26.61
CA ALA A 264 8.37 -17.40 27.30
C ALA A 264 9.48 -17.89 26.33
N HIS A 265 9.09 -18.36 25.14
CA HIS A 265 10.04 -18.77 24.11
C HIS A 265 10.96 -17.61 23.70
N LEU A 266 10.38 -16.46 23.34
CA LEU A 266 11.15 -15.27 22.93
C LEU A 266 12.10 -14.78 24.02
N THR A 267 11.69 -14.88 25.28
CA THR A 267 12.56 -14.54 26.41
C THR A 267 13.76 -15.46 26.47
N ALA A 268 13.55 -16.78 26.36
CA ALA A 268 14.62 -17.76 26.37
C ALA A 268 15.61 -17.58 25.20
N THR A 269 15.13 -17.28 23.99
CA THR A 269 15.99 -17.12 22.79
C THR A 269 16.77 -15.80 22.77
N ARG A 270 16.27 -14.75 23.45
CA ARG A 270 16.95 -13.45 23.51
C ARG A 270 18.07 -13.40 24.55
N THR A 271 18.06 -14.31 25.52
CA THR A 271 19.06 -14.43 26.58
C THR A 271 20.19 -15.40 26.26
N SER A 272 20.08 -16.16 25.16
CA SER A 272 21.09 -17.10 24.65
C SER A 272 21.90 -16.46 23.54
#